data_AF-A0AB73FV91-F1
#
_entry.id   AF-A0AB73FV91-F1
#
_cell.length_a   1.000
_cell.length_b   1.000
_cell.length_c   1.000
_cell.angle_alpha   90.00
_cell.angle_beta   90.00
_cell.angle_gamma   90.00
#
_symmetry.space_group_name_H-M   'P 1'
#
loop_
_entity.id
_entity.type
_entity.pdbx_description
1 polymer ?
#
loop_
_entity_poly.entity_id
_entity_poly.type
_entity_poly.pdbx_seq_one_letter_code
_entity_poly.pdbx_strand_id
1 'polypeptide(L)'
;MRGLEIRAAFALATVAQIIDPDTDEMLMVVIDAECQGHIDYLNGEALPTMFADEPVLRRAWKRGHRDGEYSAELEACPYCNAGTGNPCPVHG
;
A
#
# COMPACT_ATOMS: atom_id res chain seq x y z
N MET A 1 -4.47 -6.94 16.55
CA MET A 1 -4.30 -5.47 16.48
C MET A 1 -3.90 -5.12 15.07
N ARG A 2 -4.56 -4.16 14.40
CA ARG A 2 -4.25 -3.81 13.01
C ARG A 2 -2.77 -3.40 12.84
N GLY A 3 -2.13 -3.93 11.80
CA GLY A 3 -0.72 -3.69 11.48
C GLY A 3 0.30 -4.43 12.36
N LEU A 4 -0.11 -5.21 13.38
CA LEU A 4 0.84 -5.90 14.25
C LEU A 4 1.65 -6.98 13.51
N GLU A 5 1.00 -7.76 12.65
CA GLU A 5 1.64 -8.84 11.89
C GLU A 5 2.69 -8.27 10.93
N ILE A 6 2.33 -7.23 10.18
CA ILE A 6 3.25 -6.51 9.27
C ILE A 6 4.39 -5.85 10.06
N ARG A 7 4.13 -5.31 11.25
CA ARG A 7 5.18 -4.73 12.11
C ARG A 7 6.16 -5.78 12.63
N ALA A 8 5.67 -6.97 12.99
CA ALA A 8 6.51 -8.09 13.39
C ALA A 8 7.34 -8.59 12.20
N ALA A 9 6.73 -8.74 11.03
CA ALA A 9 7.42 -9.13 9.81
C ALA A 9 8.50 -8.11 9.42
N PHE A 10 8.25 -6.81 9.57
CA PHE A 10 9.25 -5.77 9.36
C PHE A 10 10.49 -5.92 10.25
N ALA A 11 10.28 -6.22 11.53
CA ALA A 11 11.38 -6.44 12.46
C ALA A 11 12.21 -7.66 12.06
N LEU A 12 11.55 -8.75 11.64
CA LEU A 12 12.23 -9.96 11.14
C LEU A 12 13.00 -9.68 9.85
N ALA A 13 12.38 -9.02 8.86
CA ALA A 13 13.00 -8.65 7.60
C ALA A 13 14.23 -7.74 7.80
N THR A 14 14.18 -6.85 8.80
CA THR A 14 15.32 -5.99 9.15
C THR A 14 16.51 -6.83 9.65
N VAL A 15 16.27 -7.87 10.45
CA VAL A 15 17.32 -8.79 10.90
C VAL A 15 17.80 -9.68 9.76
N ALA A 16 16.87 -10.20 8.94
CA ALA A 16 17.20 -11.03 7.79
C ALA A 16 18.14 -10.31 6.82
N GLN A 17 17.89 -9.03 6.55
CA GLN A 17 18.73 -8.21 5.65
C GLN A 17 20.16 -7.98 6.17
N ILE A 18 20.39 -8.07 7.49
CA ILE A 18 21.75 -8.02 8.06
C ILE A 18 22.52 -9.31 7.75
N ILE A 19 21.81 -10.44 7.75
CA ILE A 19 22.40 -11.77 7.54
C ILE A 19 22.58 -12.04 6.04
N ASP A 20 21.59 -11.66 5.25
CA ASP A 20 21.54 -11.81 3.79
C ASP A 20 21.05 -10.50 3.15
N PRO A 21 21.96 -9.64 2.67
CA PRO A 21 21.60 -8.36 2.06
C PRO A 21 20.73 -8.47 0.81
N ASP A 22 20.73 -9.62 0.13
CA ASP A 22 20.02 -9.86 -1.11
C ASP A 22 18.61 -10.45 -0.89
N THR A 23 18.16 -10.55 0.36
CA THR A 23 16.81 -11.04 0.69
C THR A 23 15.70 -10.07 0.24
N ASP A 24 14.61 -10.65 -0.27
CA ASP A 24 13.40 -9.92 -0.68
C ASP A 24 12.38 -9.73 0.46
N GLU A 25 12.67 -10.19 1.69
CA GLU A 25 11.70 -10.11 2.79
C GLU A 25 11.25 -8.67 3.09
N MET A 26 12.17 -7.70 3.00
CA MET A 26 11.82 -6.29 3.19
C MET A 26 10.90 -5.77 2.10
N LEU A 27 11.09 -6.23 0.85
CA LEU A 27 10.19 -5.89 -0.26
C LEU A 27 8.78 -6.42 0.00
N MET A 28 8.66 -7.67 0.45
CA MET A 28 7.36 -8.27 0.76
C MET A 28 6.61 -7.52 1.85
N VAL A 29 7.31 -7.12 2.93
CA VAL A 29 6.71 -6.33 4.02
C VAL A 29 6.23 -4.96 3.52
N VAL A 30 6.96 -4.32 2.62
CA VAL A 30 6.56 -3.04 2.03
C VAL A 30 5.31 -3.20 1.17
N ILE A 31 5.23 -4.27 0.37
CA ILE A 31 4.05 -4.60 -0.44
C ILE A 31 2.84 -4.87 0.47
N ASP A 32 3.00 -5.65 1.55
CA ASP A 32 1.91 -5.94 2.49
C ASP A 32 1.39 -4.65 3.16
N ALA A 33 2.29 -3.74 3.53
CA ALA A 33 1.91 -2.44 4.08
C ALA A 33 1.15 -1.57 3.07
N GLU A 34 1.52 -1.61 1.79
CA GLU A 34 0.76 -0.97 0.69
C GLU A 34 -0.61 -1.60 0.52
N CYS A 35 -0.70 -2.92 0.40
CA CYS A 35 -1.97 -3.64 0.30
C CYS A 35 -2.90 -3.31 1.48
N GLN A 36 -2.37 -3.28 2.70
CA GLN A 36 -3.14 -2.86 3.88
C GLN A 36 -3.62 -1.41 3.76
N GLY A 37 -2.81 -0.50 3.20
CA GLY A 37 -3.20 0.89 2.94
C GLY A 37 -4.36 1.01 1.96
N HIS A 38 -4.33 0.24 0.87
CA HIS A 38 -5.41 0.21 -0.11
C HIS A 38 -6.71 -0.34 0.51
N ILE A 39 -6.62 -1.45 1.24
CA ILE A 39 -7.75 -2.06 1.95
C ILE A 39 -8.32 -1.09 3.00
N ASP A 40 -7.46 -0.40 3.74
CA ASP A 40 -7.87 0.56 4.75
C ASP A 40 -8.60 1.76 4.12
N TYR A 41 -8.17 2.26 2.96
CA TYR A 41 -8.91 3.28 2.22
C TYR A 41 -10.34 2.83 1.91
N LEU A 42 -10.50 1.62 1.35
CA LEU A 42 -11.83 1.07 0.99
C LEU A 42 -12.75 0.92 2.21
N ASN A 43 -12.17 0.69 3.40
CA ASN A 43 -12.91 0.55 4.65
C ASN A 43 -13.07 1.87 5.41
N GLY A 44 -12.52 2.99 4.91
CA GLY A 44 -12.56 4.29 5.60
C GLY A 44 -11.70 4.33 6.87
N GLU A 45 -10.64 3.53 6.90
CA GLU A 45 -9.82 3.28 8.07
C GLU A 45 -8.57 4.17 8.11
N ALA A 46 -8.25 4.69 9.30
CA ALA A 46 -7.05 5.50 9.51
C ALA A 46 -5.77 4.66 9.60
N LEU A 47 -4.61 5.32 9.54
CA LEU A 47 -3.29 4.70 9.69
C LEU A 47 -3.22 3.80 10.94
N PRO A 48 -2.81 2.52 10.81
CA PRO A 48 -2.61 1.65 11.96
C PRO A 48 -1.60 2.21 12.96
N THR A 49 -1.91 2.17 14.26
CA THR A 49 -0.99 2.62 15.33
C THR A 49 0.38 1.94 15.25
N MET A 50 0.41 0.67 14.84
CA MET A 50 1.64 -0.12 14.68
C MET A 50 2.59 0.41 13.58
N PHE A 51 2.12 1.30 12.72
CA PHE A 51 2.93 1.95 11.67
C PHE A 51 3.29 3.38 12.04
N ALA A 52 2.70 3.97 13.08
CA ALA A 52 2.78 5.41 13.34
C ALA A 52 4.21 5.90 13.60
N ASP A 53 5.01 5.09 14.29
CA ASP A 53 6.40 5.34 14.66
C ASP A 53 7.40 4.84 13.61
N GLU A 54 7.01 3.94 12.70
CA GLU A 54 7.88 3.35 11.69
C GLU A 54 7.73 4.07 10.32
N PRO A 55 8.70 4.91 9.91
CA PRO A 55 8.58 5.69 8.68
C PRO A 55 8.45 4.84 7.42
N VAL A 56 9.06 3.65 7.36
CA VAL A 56 8.98 2.78 6.16
C VAL A 56 7.56 2.28 5.98
N LEU A 57 6.98 1.65 7.01
CA LEU A 57 5.63 1.11 6.98
C LEU A 57 4.58 2.21 6.77
N ARG A 58 4.72 3.35 7.46
CA ARG A 58 3.83 4.49 7.28
C ARG A 58 3.83 5.03 5.85
N ARG A 59 4.99 5.11 5.21
CA ARG A 59 5.08 5.58 3.81
C ARG A 59 4.48 4.57 2.84
N ALA A 60 4.76 3.29 3.04
CA ALA A 60 4.18 2.21 2.26
C ALA A 60 2.65 2.21 2.35
N TRP A 61 2.11 2.23 3.56
CA TRP A 61 0.67 2.37 3.80
C TRP A 61 0.06 3.60 3.10
N LYS A 62 0.71 4.76 3.20
CA LYS A 62 0.26 5.99 2.50
C LYS A 62 0.32 5.89 0.98
N ARG A 63 1.18 5.07 0.41
CA ARG A 63 1.19 4.81 -1.04
C ARG A 63 -0.03 3.97 -1.41
N GLY A 64 -0.25 2.85 -0.73
CA GLY A 64 -1.43 2.01 -0.95
C GLY A 64 -2.76 2.73 -0.73
N HIS A 65 -2.86 3.56 0.30
CA HIS A 65 -4.07 4.34 0.56
C HIS A 65 -4.36 5.36 -0.55
N ARG A 66 -3.32 5.98 -1.15
CA ARG A 66 -3.49 6.86 -2.31
C ARG A 66 -3.81 6.10 -3.59
N ASP A 67 -3.28 4.88 -3.72
CA ASP A 67 -3.64 3.99 -4.81
C ASP A 67 -5.12 3.57 -4.76
N GLY A 68 -5.64 3.30 -3.57
CA GLY A 68 -7.08 3.09 -3.35
C GLY A 68 -7.92 4.31 -3.75
N GLU A 69 -7.49 5.51 -3.36
CA GLU A 69 -8.12 6.78 -3.77
C GLU A 69 -8.12 6.97 -5.28
N TYR A 70 -6.98 6.74 -5.93
CA TYR A 70 -6.86 6.84 -7.38
C TYR A 70 -7.70 5.79 -8.11
N SER A 71 -7.75 4.56 -7.58
CA SER A 71 -8.58 3.48 -8.14
C SER A 71 -10.08 3.84 -8.08
N ALA A 72 -10.55 4.40 -6.96
CA ALA A 72 -11.92 4.88 -6.84
C ALA A 72 -12.22 6.05 -7.79
N GLU A 73 -11.25 6.95 -8.02
CA GLU A 73 -11.35 8.01 -9.02
C GLU A 73 -11.52 7.44 -10.44
N LEU A 74 -10.70 6.45 -10.81
CA LEU A 74 -10.79 5.78 -12.11
C LEU A 74 -12.12 5.04 -12.30
N GLU A 75 -12.61 4.36 -11.26
CA GLU A 75 -13.90 3.65 -11.29
C GLU A 75 -15.07 4.63 -11.45
N ALA A 76 -15.01 5.80 -10.82
CA ALA A 76 -16.03 6.84 -10.96
C ALA A 76 -15.94 7.61 -12.31
N CYS A 77 -14.82 7.49 -13.04
CA CYS A 77 -14.61 8.24 -14.27
C CYS A 77 -15.45 7.67 -15.43
N PRO A 78 -16.37 8.45 -16.03
CA PRO A 78 -17.20 7.97 -17.13
C PRO A 78 -16.40 7.73 -18.41
N TYR A 79 -15.25 8.38 -18.57
CA TYR A 79 -14.40 8.22 -19.74
C TYR A 79 -13.53 6.96 -19.66
N CYS A 80 -12.98 6.64 -18.47
CA CYS A 80 -12.23 5.39 -18.24
C CYS A 80 -13.10 4.17 -18.52
N ASN A 81 -14.38 4.24 -18.16
CA ASN A 81 -15.31 3.12 -18.28
C ASN A 81 -16.19 3.16 -19.54
N ALA A 82 -15.87 4.04 -20.50
CA ALA A 82 -16.68 4.23 -21.71
C ALA A 82 -16.56 3.06 -22.73
N GLY A 83 -15.62 2.14 -22.54
CA GLY A 83 -15.44 0.97 -23.42
C GLY A 83 -15.03 1.28 -24.86
N THR A 84 -14.56 2.52 -25.12
CA THR A 84 -14.26 2.98 -26.48
C THR A 84 -12.92 2.48 -27.03
N GLY A 85 -12.04 1.96 -26.16
CA GLY A 85 -10.66 1.60 -26.50
C GLY A 85 -9.71 2.80 -26.66
N ASN A 86 -10.22 4.03 -26.52
CA ASN A 86 -9.39 5.24 -26.52
C ASN A 86 -8.87 5.55 -25.10
N PRO A 87 -7.69 6.15 -24.97
CA PRO A 87 -7.20 6.71 -23.71
C PRO A 87 -8.21 7.69 -23.07
N CYS A 88 -8.25 7.72 -21.75
CA CYS A 88 -9.07 8.65 -21.00
C CYS A 88 -8.49 10.07 -21.15
N PRO A 89 -9.28 11.09 -21.49
CA PRO A 89 -8.77 12.46 -21.62
C PRO A 89 -8.33 13.09 -20.29
N VAL A 90 -8.70 12.50 -19.14
CA VAL A 90 -8.37 12.99 -17.79
C VAL A 90 -7.15 12.26 -17.22
N HIS A 91 -7.07 10.95 -17.43
CA HIS A 91 -6.08 10.07 -16.78
C HIS A 91 -5.00 9.54 -17.74
N GLY A 92 -5.14 9.79 -19.05
CA GLY A 92 -4.25 9.29 -20.09
C GLY A 92 -4.63 7.92 -20.61
#